data_AF-A0AAV8YF10-F1
#
_entry.id   AF-A0AAV8YF10-F1
#
_cell.length_a   1.000
_cell.length_b   1.000
_cell.length_c   1.000
_cell.angle_alpha   90.00
_cell.angle_beta   90.00
_cell.angle_gamma   90.00
#
_symmetry.space_group_name_H-M   'P 1'
#
loop_
_entity.id
_entity.type
_entity.pdbx_description
1 polymer ?
#
loop_
_entity_poly.entity_id
_entity_poly.type
_entity_poly.pdbx_seq_one_letter_code
_entity_poly.pdbx_strand_id
1 'polypeptide(L)'
;MKNVVNVEVLLTSERNSTIYTVYSWYPHRHKRCGDKVHTLSQDYCRFGIFQNKRSWFERKLPKQMNNCKIKANFVDHAPFVINGQDGFQLSNYFKSQGIEINLLNMIAATLKLKIKYDASEYWAHIYENGSISGDLNLLLNSSVDILLGGYTIDPLRAKYFEYSWPYTYQSFVCFVPHTPITVGFHRIDNIFEIQIWIVIILIYISMSFFYLVSKPV
;
A
#
# COMPACT_ATOMS: atom_id res chain seq x y z
N MET A 1 13.56 4.39 -8.73
CA MET A 1 14.44 4.53 -9.91
C MET A 1 13.54 4.99 -11.07
N LYS A 2 14.08 5.38 -12.24
CA LYS A 2 13.23 5.60 -13.42
C LYS A 2 13.13 4.28 -14.16
N ASN A 3 11.97 3.62 -14.14
CA ASN A 3 11.75 2.43 -14.98
C ASN A 3 11.92 2.81 -16.45
N VAL A 4 12.98 2.27 -17.06
CA VAL A 4 13.28 2.52 -18.46
C VAL A 4 12.34 1.67 -19.31
N VAL A 5 11.18 2.25 -19.63
CA VAL A 5 10.15 1.61 -20.48
C VAL A 5 10.63 1.48 -21.94
N ASN A 6 11.67 2.23 -22.30
CA ASN A 6 12.18 2.31 -23.66
C ASN A 6 13.71 2.25 -23.67
N VAL A 7 14.24 1.07 -23.96
CA VAL A 7 15.68 0.83 -24.11
C VAL A 7 16.00 0.63 -25.58
N GLU A 8 17.06 1.30 -26.03
CA GLU A 8 17.66 1.17 -27.35
C GLU A 8 19.15 0.92 -27.17
N VAL A 9 19.67 -0.12 -27.82
CA VAL A 9 21.08 -0.55 -27.69
C VAL A 9 21.73 -0.52 -29.06
N LEU A 10 22.83 0.21 -29.19
CA LEU A 10 23.65 0.21 -30.40
C LEU A 10 24.79 -0.79 -30.25
N LEU A 11 24.84 -1.75 -31.17
CA LEU A 11 25.92 -2.74 -31.24
C LEU A 11 26.63 -2.64 -32.58
N THR A 12 27.95 -2.77 -32.59
CA THR A 12 28.73 -2.88 -33.82
C THR A 12 28.49 -4.24 -34.48
N SER A 13 28.49 -4.29 -35.82
CA SER A 13 28.46 -5.55 -36.55
C SER A 13 29.79 -6.30 -36.36
N GLU A 14 29.73 -7.60 -36.11
CA GLU A 14 30.91 -8.46 -35.95
C GLU A 14 31.81 -8.48 -37.19
N ARG A 15 31.23 -8.27 -38.38
CA ARG A 15 31.95 -8.33 -39.66
C ARG A 15 32.40 -6.97 -40.18
N ASN A 16 31.88 -5.87 -39.63
CA ASN A 16 32.18 -4.54 -40.12
C ASN A 16 32.02 -3.49 -39.00
N SER A 17 33.14 -2.99 -38.51
CA SER A 17 33.20 -1.97 -37.45
C SER A 17 32.60 -0.62 -37.84
N THR A 18 32.30 -0.40 -39.13
CA THR A 18 31.66 0.83 -39.63
C THR A 18 30.14 0.77 -39.66
N ILE A 19 29.55 -0.39 -39.32
CA ILE A 19 28.11 -0.62 -39.30
C ILE A 19 27.67 -0.84 -37.86
N TYR A 20 26.75 0.00 -37.38
CA TYR A 20 26.08 -0.17 -36.09
C TYR A 20 24.63 -0.56 -36.31
N THR A 21 24.15 -1.56 -35.57
CA THR A 21 22.75 -1.97 -35.56
C THR A 21 22.10 -1.47 -34.28
N VAL A 22 20.95 -0.81 -34.41
CA VAL A 22 20.12 -0.35 -33.30
C VAL A 22 19.13 -1.45 -32.95
N TYR A 23 19.22 -1.98 -31.74
CA TYR A 23 18.34 -3.01 -31.20
C TYR A 23 17.39 -2.42 -30.17
N SER A 24 16.15 -2.88 -30.27
CA SER A 24 15.04 -2.41 -29.47
C SER A 24 14.27 -3.58 -28.85
N TRP A 25 13.85 -3.44 -27.61
CA TRP A 25 13.05 -4.45 -26.92
C TRP A 25 11.56 -4.10 -26.92
N TYR A 26 10.72 -5.06 -27.32
CA TYR A 26 9.26 -4.93 -27.33
C TYR A 26 8.62 -5.99 -26.43
N PRO A 27 8.36 -5.68 -25.14
CA PRO A 27 7.95 -6.68 -24.15
C PRO A 27 6.60 -7.34 -24.46
N HIS A 28 5.66 -6.60 -25.06
CA HIS A 28 4.29 -7.06 -25.27
C HIS A 28 3.93 -7.44 -26.71
N ARG A 29 4.92 -7.53 -27.61
CA ARG A 29 4.67 -7.92 -29.01
C ARG A 29 4.33 -9.41 -29.11
N HIS A 30 3.39 -9.77 -29.98
CA HIS A 30 2.96 -11.16 -30.21
C HIS A 30 2.40 -11.88 -28.96
N LYS A 31 1.58 -11.19 -28.16
CA LYS A 31 0.93 -11.74 -26.94
C LYS A 31 1.92 -12.19 -25.85
N ARG A 32 3.13 -11.63 -25.83
CA ARG A 32 4.10 -11.82 -24.75
C ARG A 32 3.86 -10.81 -23.61
N CYS A 33 4.41 -11.10 -22.44
CA CYS A 33 4.23 -10.29 -21.24
C CYS A 33 5.55 -9.74 -20.68
N GLY A 34 6.60 -9.66 -21.50
CA GLY A 34 7.93 -9.23 -21.07
C GLY A 34 8.79 -10.34 -20.48
N ASP A 35 8.27 -11.56 -20.32
CA ASP A 35 8.96 -12.70 -19.68
C ASP A 35 10.29 -13.11 -20.35
N LYS A 36 10.47 -12.74 -21.63
CA LYS A 36 11.70 -13.00 -22.38
C LYS A 36 12.14 -11.74 -23.12
N VAL A 37 13.42 -11.40 -22.99
CA VAL A 37 14.04 -10.33 -23.77
C VAL A 37 14.13 -10.80 -25.22
N HIS A 38 13.34 -10.18 -26.08
CA HIS A 38 13.41 -10.41 -27.52
C HIS A 38 13.68 -9.07 -28.20
N THR A 39 14.91 -8.89 -28.64
CA THR A 39 15.36 -7.69 -29.33
C THR A 39 15.03 -7.77 -30.82
N LEU A 40 14.72 -6.62 -31.41
CA LEU A 40 14.49 -6.46 -32.84
C LEU A 40 15.40 -5.34 -33.34
N SER A 41 16.03 -5.53 -34.50
CA SER A 41 16.75 -4.44 -35.15
C SER A 41 15.75 -3.40 -35.67
N GLN A 42 15.85 -2.17 -35.17
CA GLN A 42 15.05 -1.05 -35.65
C GLN A 42 15.72 -0.32 -36.81
N ASP A 43 17.02 -0.09 -36.70
CA ASP A 43 17.77 0.72 -37.65
C ASP A 43 19.22 0.25 -37.77
N TYR A 44 19.90 0.72 -38.80
CA TYR A 44 21.32 0.53 -39.01
C TYR A 44 21.97 1.86 -39.37
N CYS A 45 23.11 2.13 -38.76
CA CYS A 45 23.96 3.28 -39.02
C CYS A 45 25.15 2.83 -39.83
N ARG A 46 25.41 3.53 -40.95
CA ARG A 46 26.60 3.32 -41.76
C ARG A 46 27.23 4.68 -42.04
N PHE A 47 28.50 4.83 -41.67
CA PHE A 47 29.25 6.10 -41.80
C PHE A 47 28.54 7.31 -41.15
N GLY A 48 27.95 7.12 -39.97
CA GLY A 48 27.25 8.18 -39.23
C GLY A 48 25.85 8.51 -39.76
N ILE A 49 25.36 7.80 -40.79
CA ILE A 49 24.04 8.03 -41.39
C ILE A 49 23.12 6.85 -41.06
N PHE A 50 22.01 7.15 -40.40
CA PHE A 50 20.92 6.21 -40.15
C PHE A 50 20.06 6.01 -41.40
N GLN A 51 19.76 4.76 -41.70
CA GLN A 51 19.25 4.36 -43.01
C GLN A 51 17.74 4.30 -43.04
N ASN A 52 17.11 3.75 -42.00
CA ASN A 52 15.66 3.61 -41.95
C ASN A 52 14.94 4.86 -41.42
N LYS A 53 15.68 5.81 -40.82
CA LYS A 53 15.14 7.06 -40.21
C LYS A 53 13.93 6.81 -39.31
N ARG A 54 13.90 5.68 -38.61
CA ARG A 54 12.78 5.31 -37.73
C ARG A 54 12.91 6.06 -36.41
N SER A 55 11.77 6.39 -35.80
CA SER A 55 11.76 6.90 -34.44
C SER A 55 12.11 5.74 -33.49
N TRP A 56 13.20 5.89 -32.73
CA TRP A 56 13.62 4.84 -31.80
C TRP A 56 12.79 4.84 -30.52
N PHE A 57 12.37 6.04 -30.09
CA PHE A 57 11.66 6.23 -28.84
C PHE A 57 10.14 6.22 -28.97
N GLU A 58 9.62 5.36 -29.85
CA GLU A 58 8.17 5.17 -30.01
C GLU A 58 7.53 4.56 -28.75
N ARG A 59 6.21 4.73 -28.61
CA ARG A 59 5.46 4.14 -27.49
C ARG A 59 5.41 2.61 -27.63
N LYS A 60 6.25 1.92 -26.86
CA LYS A 60 6.37 0.45 -26.83
C LYS A 60 5.30 -0.26 -26.00
N LEU A 61 4.62 0.45 -25.08
CA LEU A 61 3.54 -0.11 -24.30
C LEU A 61 2.22 -0.13 -25.10
N PRO A 62 1.57 -1.29 -25.26
CA PRO A 62 0.28 -1.36 -25.93
C PRO A 62 -0.82 -0.76 -25.06
N LYS A 63 -1.91 -0.29 -25.70
CA LYS A 63 -3.11 0.15 -24.97
C LYS A 63 -3.80 -0.99 -24.20
N GLN A 64 -3.60 -2.23 -24.65
CA GLN A 64 -4.15 -3.44 -24.04
C GLN A 64 -3.01 -4.43 -23.83
N MET A 65 -2.93 -5.00 -22.64
CA MET A 65 -1.88 -5.90 -22.18
C MET A 65 -2.19 -7.37 -22.48
N ASN A 66 -3.03 -7.66 -23.47
CA ASN A 66 -3.27 -9.01 -24.02
C ASN A 66 -3.52 -10.12 -22.97
N ASN A 67 -4.20 -9.82 -21.86
CA ASN A 67 -4.45 -10.74 -20.74
C ASN A 67 -3.19 -11.25 -20.02
N CYS A 68 -2.13 -10.43 -19.99
CA CYS A 68 -0.95 -10.71 -19.18
C CYS A 68 -1.31 -10.93 -17.71
N LYS A 69 -0.64 -11.92 -17.11
CA LYS A 69 -0.86 -12.33 -15.73
C LYS A 69 0.06 -11.53 -14.81
N ILE A 70 -0.52 -10.94 -13.78
CA ILE A 70 0.21 -10.27 -12.70
C ILE A 70 -0.09 -11.03 -11.42
N LYS A 71 0.95 -11.34 -10.64
CA LYS A 71 0.83 -11.95 -9.32
C LYS A 71 0.86 -10.86 -8.25
N ALA A 72 -0.23 -10.71 -7.53
CA ALA A 72 -0.35 -9.78 -6.43
C ALA A 72 -0.45 -10.57 -5.11
N ASN A 73 0.46 -10.30 -4.17
CA ASN A 73 0.31 -10.77 -2.80
C ASN A 73 -0.42 -9.70 -1.98
N PHE A 74 -1.21 -10.12 -1.00
CA PHE A 74 -1.88 -9.19 -0.11
C PHE A 74 -1.83 -9.62 1.35
N VAL A 75 -1.80 -8.63 2.25
CA VAL A 75 -2.09 -8.81 3.67
C VAL A 75 -3.50 -8.30 3.96
N ASP A 76 -4.28 -9.04 4.74
CA ASP A 76 -5.63 -8.62 5.13
C ASP A 76 -5.54 -7.44 6.11
N HIS A 77 -5.76 -6.23 5.60
CA HIS A 77 -5.67 -4.98 6.34
C HIS A 77 -6.73 -3.99 5.86
N ALA A 78 -7.83 -3.91 6.61
CA ALA A 78 -8.89 -2.94 6.33
C ALA A 78 -8.36 -1.49 6.45
N PRO A 79 -8.78 -0.56 5.57
CA PRO A 79 -9.75 -0.72 4.48
C PRO A 79 -9.10 -1.06 3.12
N PHE A 80 -7.79 -1.33 3.07
CA PHE A 80 -7.04 -1.52 1.82
C PHE A 80 -7.36 -2.87 1.17
N VAL A 81 -7.41 -3.91 1.98
CA VAL A 81 -7.82 -5.27 1.62
C VAL A 81 -8.73 -5.79 2.73
N ILE A 82 -9.85 -6.41 2.34
CA ILE A 82 -10.87 -6.95 3.25
C ILE A 82 -11.31 -8.29 2.69
N ASN A 83 -11.21 -9.34 3.50
CA ASN A 83 -11.66 -10.70 3.17
C ASN A 83 -11.07 -11.23 1.86
N GLY A 84 -9.78 -10.99 1.59
CA GLY A 84 -9.16 -11.45 0.35
C GLY A 84 -9.13 -12.98 0.26
N GLN A 85 -9.66 -13.57 -0.82
CA GLN A 85 -9.51 -15.00 -1.11
C GLN A 85 -8.48 -15.25 -2.22
N ASP A 86 -7.72 -16.33 -2.08
CA ASP A 86 -6.71 -16.77 -3.04
C ASP A 86 -7.31 -17.17 -4.40
N GLY A 87 -6.60 -16.84 -5.48
CA GLY A 87 -6.86 -17.34 -6.82
C GLY A 87 -6.83 -16.29 -7.94
N PHE A 88 -7.10 -16.75 -9.16
CA PHE A 88 -7.26 -15.87 -10.33
C PHE A 88 -8.66 -15.24 -10.31
N GLN A 89 -8.73 -13.93 -10.16
CA GLN A 89 -10.00 -13.21 -10.18
C GLN A 89 -10.15 -12.45 -11.50
N LEU A 90 -11.27 -12.70 -12.20
CA LEU A 90 -11.76 -11.82 -13.27
C LEU A 90 -12.44 -10.61 -12.62
N SER A 91 -12.47 -9.47 -13.31
CA SER A 91 -12.99 -8.18 -12.79
C SER A 91 -14.45 -8.20 -12.31
N ASN A 92 -15.19 -9.29 -12.52
CA ASN A 92 -16.53 -9.46 -11.99
C ASN A 92 -16.45 -10.03 -10.58
N TYR A 93 -16.27 -9.09 -9.64
CA TYR A 93 -16.69 -9.04 -8.23
C TYR A 93 -17.16 -10.35 -7.58
N PHE A 94 -16.63 -10.66 -6.38
CA PHE A 94 -17.40 -10.95 -5.15
C PHE A 94 -16.54 -11.52 -4.00
N LYS A 95 -15.28 -11.92 -4.22
CA LYS A 95 -14.51 -12.62 -3.19
C LYS A 95 -13.56 -11.75 -2.38
N SER A 96 -12.77 -10.88 -3.01
CA SER A 96 -11.84 -9.98 -2.31
C SER A 96 -12.31 -8.53 -2.46
N GLN A 97 -12.35 -7.77 -1.36
CA GLN A 97 -12.76 -6.35 -1.36
C GLN A 97 -11.65 -5.47 -0.76
N GLY A 98 -11.83 -4.15 -0.85
CA GLY A 98 -10.89 -3.16 -0.33
C GLY A 98 -10.47 -2.15 -1.38
N ILE A 99 -9.90 -1.04 -0.93
CA ILE A 99 -9.51 0.08 -1.79
C ILE A 99 -8.51 -0.37 -2.87
N GLU A 100 -7.47 -1.11 -2.46
CA GLU A 100 -6.39 -1.50 -3.36
C GLU A 100 -6.81 -2.60 -4.35
N ILE A 101 -7.59 -3.58 -3.88
CA ILE A 101 -8.16 -4.64 -4.74
C ILE A 101 -9.05 -4.03 -5.81
N ASN A 102 -9.94 -3.11 -5.43
CA ASN A 102 -10.85 -2.45 -6.36
C ASN A 102 -10.10 -1.59 -7.38
N LEU A 103 -9.10 -0.83 -6.93
CA LEU A 103 -8.26 -0.03 -7.82
C LEU A 103 -7.53 -0.91 -8.84
N LEU A 104 -6.90 -1.99 -8.37
CA LEU A 104 -6.14 -2.88 -9.25
C LEU A 104 -7.05 -3.62 -10.24
N ASN A 105 -8.26 -4.02 -9.81
CA ASN A 105 -9.27 -4.61 -10.70
C ASN A 105 -9.75 -3.62 -11.77
N MET A 106 -9.93 -2.34 -11.46
CA MET A 106 -10.26 -1.31 -12.45
C MET A 106 -9.14 -1.12 -13.48
N ILE A 107 -7.89 -1.10 -13.01
CA ILE A 107 -6.71 -1.02 -13.89
C ILE A 107 -6.66 -2.26 -14.79
N ALA A 108 -6.86 -3.45 -14.24
CA ALA A 108 -6.86 -4.69 -15.01
C ALA A 108 -7.99 -4.77 -16.03
N ALA A 109 -9.19 -4.31 -15.70
CA ALA A 109 -10.29 -4.23 -16.66
C ALA A 109 -9.96 -3.27 -17.81
N THR A 110 -9.40 -2.10 -17.50
CA THR A 110 -9.03 -1.08 -18.48
C THR A 110 -7.91 -1.56 -19.41
N LEU A 111 -6.90 -2.20 -18.86
CA LEU A 111 -5.71 -2.64 -19.59
C LEU A 111 -5.83 -4.07 -20.12
N LYS A 112 -6.92 -4.80 -19.84
CA LYS A 112 -7.07 -6.25 -20.12
C LYS A 112 -5.92 -7.07 -19.53
N LEU A 113 -5.75 -7.00 -18.22
CA LEU A 113 -4.83 -7.82 -17.43
C LEU A 113 -5.59 -8.93 -16.69
N LYS A 114 -4.87 -9.97 -16.26
CA LYS A 114 -5.37 -10.99 -15.34
C LYS A 114 -4.56 -10.93 -14.07
N ILE A 115 -5.22 -10.73 -12.94
CA ILE A 115 -4.54 -10.67 -11.65
C ILE A 115 -4.78 -11.97 -10.89
N LYS A 116 -3.70 -12.53 -10.36
CA LYS A 116 -3.75 -13.60 -9.37
C LYS A 116 -3.50 -12.97 -8.01
N TYR A 117 -4.46 -13.11 -7.11
CA TYR A 117 -4.31 -12.67 -5.73
C TYR A 117 -3.93 -13.87 -4.87
N ASP A 118 -2.88 -13.73 -4.08
CA ASP A 118 -2.45 -14.70 -3.08
C ASP A 118 -2.36 -13.99 -1.72
N ALA A 119 -2.88 -14.62 -0.67
CA ALA A 119 -2.85 -14.11 0.68
C ALA A 119 -1.48 -14.35 1.31
N SER A 120 -1.08 -13.40 2.15
CA SER A 120 0.11 -13.51 2.98
C SER A 120 -0.25 -13.42 4.45
N GLU A 121 0.40 -14.26 5.23
CA GLU A 121 0.29 -14.27 6.69
C GLU A 121 1.26 -13.28 7.35
N TYR A 122 2.31 -12.84 6.64
CA TYR A 122 3.42 -12.12 7.25
C TYR A 122 3.64 -10.73 6.67
N TRP A 123 3.54 -9.73 7.54
CA TRP A 123 4.04 -8.39 7.25
C TRP A 123 5.53 -8.39 6.93
N ALA A 124 5.91 -7.46 6.08
CA ALA A 124 7.28 -7.35 5.64
C ALA A 124 8.11 -6.38 6.47
N HIS A 125 9.32 -6.82 6.82
CA HIS A 125 10.28 -6.04 7.59
C HIS A 125 11.63 -6.00 6.86
N ILE A 126 12.28 -4.84 6.93
CA ILE A 126 13.67 -4.66 6.53
C ILE A 126 14.44 -4.44 7.83
N TYR A 127 15.37 -5.34 8.13
CA TYR A 127 16.21 -5.26 9.31
C TYR A 127 17.41 -4.32 9.04
N GLU A 128 18.02 -3.81 10.10
CA GLU A 128 19.17 -2.90 9.99
C GLU A 128 20.38 -3.53 9.28
N ASN A 129 20.52 -4.85 9.37
CA ASN A 129 21.54 -5.61 8.65
C ASN A 129 21.26 -5.73 7.13
N GLY A 130 20.18 -5.14 6.63
CA GLY A 130 19.75 -5.18 5.23
C GLY A 130 19.00 -6.45 4.83
N SER A 131 18.79 -7.40 5.75
CA SER A 131 17.95 -8.56 5.47
C SER A 131 16.48 -8.17 5.37
N ILE A 132 15.74 -8.84 4.50
CA ILE A 132 14.34 -8.56 4.20
C ILE A 132 13.52 -9.83 4.46
N SER A 133 12.41 -9.70 5.20
CA SER A 133 11.51 -10.81 5.50
C SER A 133 10.08 -10.53 5.05
N GLY A 134 9.23 -11.56 5.09
CA GLY A 134 7.82 -11.48 4.72
C GLY A 134 7.63 -11.18 3.23
N ASP A 135 6.55 -10.47 2.90
CA ASP A 135 6.16 -10.16 1.53
C ASP A 135 7.21 -9.40 0.69
N LEU A 136 7.99 -8.52 1.31
CA LEU A 136 9.04 -7.80 0.57
C LEU A 136 10.13 -8.74 0.07
N ASN A 137 10.38 -9.86 0.75
CA ASN A 137 11.31 -10.87 0.26
C ASN A 137 10.74 -11.61 -0.96
N LEU A 138 9.41 -11.81 -1.04
CA LEU A 138 8.77 -12.38 -2.21
C LEU A 138 8.88 -11.44 -3.42
N LEU A 139 8.73 -10.14 -3.18
CA LEU A 139 8.90 -9.11 -4.21
C LEU A 139 10.36 -9.02 -4.67
N LEU A 140 11.32 -9.06 -3.73
CA LEU A 140 12.75 -9.04 -4.03
C LEU A 140 13.17 -10.22 -4.91
N ASN A 141 12.63 -11.41 -4.63
CA ASN A 141 12.93 -12.64 -5.37
C ASN A 141 12.10 -12.78 -6.66
N SER A 142 11.31 -11.76 -7.04
CA SER A 142 10.41 -11.79 -8.22
C SER A 142 9.41 -12.96 -8.20
N SER A 143 9.06 -13.45 -7.00
CA SER A 143 8.04 -14.49 -6.82
C SER A 143 6.62 -13.92 -7.02
N VAL A 144 6.46 -12.65 -6.66
CA VAL A 144 5.25 -11.82 -6.82
C VAL A 144 5.63 -10.51 -7.50
N ASP A 145 4.69 -9.90 -8.22
CA ASP A 145 4.91 -8.67 -8.99
C ASP A 145 4.46 -7.42 -8.24
N ILE A 146 3.44 -7.54 -7.38
CA ILE A 146 2.81 -6.43 -6.64
C ILE A 146 2.48 -6.89 -5.22
N LEU A 147 2.62 -5.98 -4.26
CA LEU A 147 2.17 -6.18 -2.88
C LEU A 147 1.03 -5.21 -2.54
N LEU A 148 0.02 -5.72 -1.84
CA LEU A 148 -1.15 -4.98 -1.35
C LEU A 148 -1.28 -5.17 0.17
N GLY A 149 -1.87 -4.22 0.85
CA GLY A 149 -2.03 -4.21 2.32
C GLY A 149 -1.78 -2.84 2.94
N GLY A 150 -1.84 -1.75 2.18
CA GLY A 150 -1.58 -0.40 2.73
C GLY A 150 -0.11 -0.16 3.09
N TYR A 151 0.81 -0.60 2.24
CA TYR A 151 2.24 -0.37 2.45
C TYR A 151 2.58 1.12 2.43
N THR A 152 3.20 1.60 3.50
CA THR A 152 3.70 2.98 3.59
C THR A 152 5.00 3.15 2.81
N ILE A 153 5.17 4.35 2.26
CA ILE A 153 6.42 4.78 1.62
C ILE A 153 7.39 5.12 2.75
N ASP A 154 8.41 4.29 2.90
CA ASP A 154 9.46 4.45 3.90
C ASP A 154 10.82 4.61 3.18
N PRO A 155 11.71 5.52 3.62
CA PRO A 155 13.01 5.74 2.97
C PRO A 155 13.90 4.49 2.87
N LEU A 156 13.86 3.60 3.87
CA LEU A 156 14.59 2.33 3.85
C LEU A 156 14.02 1.40 2.80
N ARG A 157 12.69 1.27 2.73
CA ARG A 157 12.02 0.44 1.70
C ARG A 157 12.18 1.01 0.28
N ALA A 158 12.17 2.33 0.13
CA ALA A 158 12.35 3.02 -1.15
C ALA A 158 13.75 2.84 -1.76
N LYS A 159 14.74 2.36 -0.98
CA LYS A 159 16.05 1.96 -1.51
C LYS A 159 16.00 0.65 -2.31
N TYR A 160 15.07 -0.23 -1.98
CA TYR A 160 14.98 -1.58 -2.55
C TYR A 160 13.82 -1.74 -3.53
N PHE A 161 12.73 -1.00 -3.30
CA PHE A 161 11.48 -1.18 -4.04
C PHE A 161 10.95 0.13 -4.60
N GLU A 162 10.11 -0.03 -5.63
CA GLU A 162 9.37 1.08 -6.21
C GLU A 162 7.93 1.07 -5.75
N TYR A 163 7.39 2.27 -5.59
CA TYR A 163 6.03 2.49 -5.12
C TYR A 163 5.16 3.02 -6.24
N SER A 164 3.87 2.69 -6.18
CA SER A 164 2.85 3.39 -6.94
C SER A 164 2.74 4.84 -6.46
N TRP A 165 2.01 5.66 -7.22
CA TRP A 165 1.66 6.98 -6.74
C TRP A 165 0.79 6.85 -5.47
N PRO A 166 1.10 7.57 -4.38
CA PRO A 166 0.32 7.49 -3.15
C PRO A 166 -1.12 7.91 -3.42
N TYR A 167 -2.06 7.05 -3.05
CA TYR A 167 -3.50 7.25 -3.22
C TYR A 167 -4.19 7.57 -1.88
N THR A 168 -3.50 7.43 -0.75
CA THR A 168 -3.93 7.91 0.58
C THR A 168 -2.79 8.61 1.31
N TYR A 169 -3.15 9.53 2.19
CA TYR A 169 -2.23 10.18 3.12
C TYR A 169 -2.79 10.04 4.53
N GLN A 170 -1.96 9.63 5.46
CA GLN A 170 -2.32 9.48 6.87
C GLN A 170 -1.32 10.21 7.75
N SER A 171 -1.81 10.71 8.88
CA SER A 171 -0.98 11.31 9.92
C SER A 171 -1.03 10.43 11.16
N PHE A 172 0.03 10.47 11.96
CA PHE A 172 0.04 9.79 13.25
C PHE A 172 -0.93 10.52 14.20
N VAL A 173 -1.98 9.81 14.60
CA VAL A 173 -2.97 10.29 15.56
C VAL A 173 -2.91 9.41 16.80
N CYS A 174 -2.84 10.02 17.97
CA CYS A 174 -2.94 9.28 19.24
C CYS A 174 -4.40 8.96 19.52
N PHE A 175 -4.76 7.68 19.52
CA PHE A 175 -6.07 7.23 19.95
C PHE A 175 -6.07 7.03 21.46
N VAL A 176 -6.81 7.88 22.17
CA VAL A 176 -7.04 7.72 23.61
C VAL A 176 -8.39 7.03 23.84
N PRO A 177 -8.47 6.10 24.81
CA PRO A 177 -9.75 5.50 25.16
C PRO A 177 -10.77 6.57 25.53
N HIS A 178 -11.99 6.42 25.03
CA HIS A 178 -13.08 7.29 25.45
C HIS A 178 -13.35 7.05 26.94
N THR A 179 -13.35 8.10 27.75
CA THR A 179 -13.71 7.97 29.17
C THR A 179 -15.17 7.52 29.27
N PRO A 180 -15.50 6.46 30.02
CA PRO A 180 -16.88 6.04 30.17
C PRO A 180 -17.70 7.20 30.75
N ILE A 181 -18.89 7.45 30.18
CA ILE A 181 -19.82 8.41 30.76
C ILE A 181 -20.35 7.80 32.05
N THR A 182 -19.75 8.15 33.18
CA THR A 182 -20.21 7.72 34.50
C THR A 182 -21.46 8.51 34.88
N VAL A 183 -22.63 7.96 34.55
CA VAL A 183 -23.92 8.43 35.07
C VAL A 183 -24.20 7.74 36.41
N GLY A 184 -24.20 8.50 37.51
CA GLY A 184 -24.49 7.94 38.84
C GLY A 184 -24.30 8.92 40.00
N PHE A 185 -24.92 8.59 41.14
CA PHE A 185 -24.90 9.37 42.40
C PHE A 185 -23.50 9.53 43.02
N HIS A 186 -22.51 8.74 42.58
CA HIS A 186 -21.11 8.82 43.04
C HIS A 186 -20.47 10.21 42.77
N ARG A 187 -21.09 11.05 41.94
CA ARG A 187 -20.65 12.43 41.72
C ARG A 187 -21.18 13.43 42.74
N ILE A 188 -22.22 13.12 43.53
CA ILE A 188 -22.73 14.07 44.54
C ILE A 188 -21.67 14.35 45.60
N ASP A 189 -20.93 13.33 46.01
CA ASP A 189 -19.84 13.42 46.98
C ASP A 189 -18.67 14.27 46.46
N ASN A 190 -18.56 14.44 45.13
CA ASN A 190 -17.58 15.31 44.46
C ASN A 190 -18.10 16.72 44.18
N ILE A 191 -19.37 17.05 44.46
CA ILE A 191 -19.90 18.41 44.30
C ILE A 191 -19.38 19.33 45.41
N PHE A 192 -19.22 18.77 46.62
CA PHE A 192 -18.73 19.50 47.79
C PHE A 192 -17.52 18.79 48.38
N GLU A 193 -16.51 19.57 48.78
CA GLU A 193 -15.38 19.03 49.52
C GLU A 193 -15.85 18.36 50.82
N ILE A 194 -15.13 17.32 51.27
CA ILE A 194 -15.44 16.58 52.50
C ILE A 194 -15.60 17.49 53.73
N GLN A 195 -14.91 18.63 53.74
CA GLN A 195 -15.01 19.65 54.78
C GLN A 195 -16.43 20.22 54.93
N ILE A 196 -17.12 20.47 53.80
CA ILE A 196 -18.49 21.00 53.78
C ILE A 196 -19.46 19.98 54.37
N TRP A 197 -19.30 18.70 54.02
CA TRP A 197 -20.11 17.62 54.58
C TRP A 197 -19.93 17.50 56.10
N ILE A 198 -18.71 17.62 56.62
CA ILE A 198 -18.43 17.63 58.06
C ILE A 198 -19.13 18.81 58.75
N VAL A 199 -19.06 20.01 58.16
CA VAL A 199 -19.73 21.21 58.71
C VAL A 199 -21.25 21.02 58.75
N ILE A 200 -21.86 20.48 57.69
CA ILE A 200 -23.30 20.20 57.65
C ILE A 200 -23.71 19.23 58.77
N ILE A 201 -22.94 18.16 58.99
CA ILE A 201 -23.19 17.18 60.05
C ILE A 201 -23.06 17.84 61.43
N LEU A 202 -22.03 18.66 61.65
CA LEU A 202 -21.83 19.37 62.92
C LEU A 202 -22.96 20.35 63.23
N ILE A 203 -23.40 21.13 62.24
CA ILE A 203 -24.55 22.04 62.38
C ILE A 203 -25.80 21.24 62.73
N TYR A 204 -26.07 20.14 62.02
CA TYR A 204 -27.22 19.28 62.27
C TYR A 204 -27.23 18.72 63.71
N ILE A 205 -26.08 18.21 64.18
CA ILE A 205 -25.93 17.70 65.55
C ILE A 205 -26.17 18.81 66.57
N SER A 206 -25.59 19.99 66.36
CA SER A 206 -25.75 21.12 67.28
C SER A 206 -27.22 21.57 67.38
N MET A 207 -27.91 21.69 66.24
CA MET A 207 -29.32 22.07 66.19
C MET A 207 -30.23 21.03 66.84
N SER A 208 -29.95 19.74 66.62
CA SER A 208 -30.67 18.64 67.27
C SER A 208 -30.48 18.67 68.79
N PHE A 209 -29.26 18.91 69.25
CA PHE A 209 -28.96 19.08 70.67
C PHE A 209 -29.69 20.27 71.29
N PHE A 210 -29.64 21.45 70.65
CA PHE A 210 -30.39 22.62 71.10
C PHE A 210 -31.90 22.38 71.12
N TYR A 211 -32.45 21.67 70.14
CA TYR A 211 -33.86 21.31 70.10
C TYR A 211 -34.26 20.37 71.23
N LEU A 212 -33.42 19.38 71.57
CA LEU A 212 -33.67 18.46 72.68
C LEU A 212 -33.60 19.15 74.03
N VAL A 213 -32.67 20.09 74.22
CA VAL A 213 -32.53 20.85 75.47
C VAL A 213 -33.61 21.92 75.63
N SER A 214 -34.11 22.48 74.52
CA SER A 214 -35.16 23.50 74.53
C SER A 214 -36.59 22.96 74.57
N LYS A 215 -36.79 21.63 74.48
CA LYS A 215 -38.09 21.02 74.77
C LYS A 215 -38.39 21.15 76.28
N PRO A 216 -39.39 21.94 76.68
CA PRO A 216 -39.83 21.94 78.07
C PRO A 216 -40.39 20.54 78.41
N VAL A 217 -39.98 20.01 79.56
CA VAL A 217 -40.56 18.80 80.17
C VAL A 217 -42.03 19.04 80.48
#